data_AF-A0A7C1G2U7-F1
#
_entry.id   AF-A0A7C1G2U7-F1
#
_cell.length_a   1.000
_cell.length_b   1.000
_cell.length_c   1.000
_cell.angle_alpha   90.00
_cell.angle_beta   90.00
_cell.angle_gamma   90.00
#
_symmetry.space_group_name_H-M   'P 1'
#
loop_
_entity.id
_entity.type
_entity.pdbx_description
1 polymer ?
#
loop_
_entity_poly.entity_id
_entity_poly.type
_entity_poly.pdbx_seq_one_letter_code
_entity_poly.pdbx_strand_id
1 'polypeptide(L)' 'TPLLFLLNPTRVQQVTDVADSGEIMPHKSTYFYPKIMTGLLINKLVAAEKIQGAG' A
#
# COMPACT_ATOMS: atom_id res chain seq x y z
N THR A 1 16.70 -14.94 23.92
CA THR A 1 16.53 -15.65 22.63
C THR A 1 15.56 -14.86 21.78
N PRO A 2 15.96 -14.31 20.62
CA PRO A 2 15.05 -13.58 19.75
C PRO A 2 14.05 -14.55 19.08
N LEU A 3 12.79 -14.14 18.96
CA LEU A 3 11.71 -14.86 18.31
C LEU A 3 11.33 -14.14 17.01
N LEU A 4 11.19 -14.88 15.91
CA LEU A 4 10.87 -14.36 14.58
C LEU A 4 9.59 -15.00 14.06
N PHE A 5 8.70 -14.17 13.49
CA PHE A 5 7.50 -14.60 12.80
C PHE A 5 7.55 -14.13 11.34
N LEU A 6 7.22 -15.04 10.43
CA LEU A 6 7.05 -14.76 9.01
C LEU A 6 5.56 -14.72 8.70
N LEU A 7 5.12 -13.66 8.02
CA LEU A 7 3.73 -13.45 7.64
C LEU A 7 3.63 -13.37 6.12
N ASN A 8 2.49 -13.79 5.59
CA ASN A 8 2.19 -13.59 4.18
C ASN A 8 2.09 -12.08 3.89
N PRO A 9 2.61 -11.61 2.74
CA PRO A 9 2.51 -10.21 2.36
C PRO A 9 1.04 -9.82 2.15
N THR A 10 0.71 -8.60 2.56
CA THR A 10 -0.60 -7.99 2.34
C THR A 10 -0.78 -7.67 0.86
N ARG A 11 -1.88 -8.13 0.25
CA ARG A 11 -2.20 -7.83 -1.15
C ARG A 11 -2.75 -6.42 -1.28
N VAL A 12 -2.57 -5.81 -2.45
CA VAL A 12 -3.07 -4.44 -2.73
C VAL A 12 -4.58 -4.36 -2.53
N GLN A 13 -5.34 -5.35 -3.02
CA GLN A 13 -6.80 -5.37 -2.87
C GLN A 13 -7.22 -5.27 -1.40
N GLN A 14 -6.57 -6.02 -0.51
CA GLN A 14 -6.91 -5.99 0.92
C GLN A 14 -6.63 -4.64 1.57
N VAL A 15 -5.61 -3.93 1.10
CA VAL A 15 -5.31 -2.57 1.58
C VAL A 15 -6.38 -1.60 1.09
N THR A 16 -6.82 -1.74 -0.17
CA THR A 16 -7.93 -0.96 -0.72
C THR A 16 -9.23 -1.23 0.03
N ASP A 17 -9.61 -2.50 0.23
CA ASP A 17 -10.84 -2.88 0.95
C ASP A 17 -10.89 -2.30 2.37
N VAL A 18 -9.76 -2.33 3.10
CA VAL A 18 -9.65 -1.74 4.44
C VAL A 18 -9.79 -0.22 4.39
N ALA A 19 -9.15 0.43 3.43
CA ALA A 19 -9.26 1.88 3.25
C ALA A 19 -10.69 2.32 2.87
N ASP A 20 -11.36 1.58 1.98
CA ASP A 20 -12.74 1.82 1.57
C ASP A 20 -13.73 1.61 2.72
N SER A 21 -13.40 0.71 3.64
CA SER A 21 -14.16 0.53 4.89
C SER A 21 -13.94 1.65 5.92
N GLY A 22 -13.02 2.58 5.67
CA GLY A 22 -12.67 3.67 6.60
C GLY A 22 -11.76 3.24 7.76
N GLU A 23 -11.21 2.03 7.70
CA GLU A 23 -10.37 1.43 8.73
C GLU A 23 -8.87 1.62 8.43
N ILE A 24 -8.03 1.35 9.42
CA ILE A 24 -6.57 1.58 9.34
C ILE A 24 -5.81 0.26 9.44
N MET A 25 -4.84 0.06 8.52
CA MET A 25 -3.94 -1.08 8.57
C MET A 25 -3.01 -1.02 9.80
N PRO A 26 -2.73 -2.15 10.48
CA PRO A 26 -1.81 -2.19 11.61
C PRO A 26 -0.41 -1.61 11.30
N HIS A 27 0.28 -1.13 12.33
CA HIS A 27 1.64 -0.64 12.14
C HIS A 27 2.56 -1.74 11.59
N LYS A 28 3.29 -1.42 10.52
CA LYS A 28 4.28 -2.29 9.86
C LYS A 28 3.69 -3.55 9.20
N SER A 29 2.38 -3.61 8.95
CA SER A 29 1.75 -4.72 8.20
C SER A 29 1.85 -4.60 6.68
N THR A 30 2.25 -3.43 6.17
CA THR A 30 2.37 -3.13 4.74
C THR A 30 3.67 -2.37 4.47
N TYR A 31 4.42 -2.78 3.44
CA TYR A 31 5.64 -2.09 3.00
C TYR A 31 5.53 -1.75 1.51
N PHE A 32 5.31 -0.46 1.20
CA PHE A 32 5.29 0.03 -0.17
C PHE A 32 6.70 0.27 -0.69
N TYR A 33 7.01 -0.33 -1.84
CA TYR A 33 8.28 -0.12 -2.55
C TYR A 33 8.02 0.29 -4.01
N PRO A 34 8.59 1.41 -4.48
CA PRO A 34 9.30 2.43 -3.69
C PRO A 34 8.37 3.06 -2.63
N LYS A 35 8.95 3.69 -1.61
CA LYS A 35 8.16 4.46 -0.63
C LYS A 35 7.27 5.44 -1.38
N ILE A 36 6.04 5.66 -0.92
CA ILE A 36 5.05 6.50 -1.62
C ILE A 36 5.67 7.82 -2.11
N MET A 37 6.34 8.56 -1.23
CA MET A 37 7.01 9.83 -1.57
C MET A 37 8.08 9.68 -2.66
N THR A 38 8.92 8.65 -2.56
CA THR A 38 9.96 8.37 -3.58
C THR A 38 9.32 7.90 -4.89
N GLY A 39 8.24 7.14 -4.80
CA GLY A 39 7.43 6.72 -5.94
C GLY A 39 6.87 7.91 -6.71
N LEU A 40 6.40 8.95 -6.02
CA LEU A 40 5.91 10.19 -6.62
C LEU A 40 7.03 11.03 -7.28
N LEU A 41 8.27 10.90 -6.83
CA LEU A 41 9.41 11.53 -7.49
C LEU A 41 9.77 10.82 -8.80
N ILE A 42 9.72 9.49 -8.80
CA ILE A 42 10.03 8.65 -9.97
C ILE A 42 8.88 8.71 -10.99
N ASN A 43 7.64 8.65 -10.51
CA ASN A 43 6.42 8.67 -11.31
C ASN A 43 5.66 9.98 -11.04
N LYS A 44 5.71 10.90 -12.00
CA LYS A 44 4.99 12.18 -11.91
C LYS A 44 3.48 11.94 -12.00
N LEU A 45 2.72 12.63 -11.16
CA LEU A 45 1.26 12.62 -11.23
C LEU A 45 0.80 13.37 -12.49
N VAL A 46 0.04 12.71 -13.35
CA VAL A 46 -0.57 13.31 -14.55
C VAL A 46 -2.07 13.41 -14.33
N ALA A 47 -2.64 14.62 -14.44
CA ALA A 47 -4.04 14.89 -14.09
C ALA A 47 -5.08 14.08 -14.89
N ALA A 48 -4.72 13.63 -16.10
CA ALA A 48 -5.59 12.82 -16.96
C ALA A 48 -5.27 11.32 -16.94
N GLU A 49 -4.40 10.87 -16.02
CA GLU A 49 -4.07 9.47 -15.86
C GLU A 49 -5.27 8.69 -15.32
N LYS A 50 -5.68 7.65 -16.03
CA LYS A 50 -6.71 6.73 -15.55
C LYS A 50 -6.08 5.81 -14.50
N ILE A 51 -6.48 5.99 -13.25
CA ILE A 51 -6.07 5.12 -12.15
C ILE A 51 -6.82 3.80 -12.30
N GLN A 52 -6.12 2.75 -12.72
CA GLN A 52 -6.69 1.43 -12.92
C GLN A 52 -6.82 0.73 -11.55
N GLY A 53 -7.86 1.08 -10.79
CA GLY A 53 -8.10 0.48 -9.47
C GLY A 53 -9.10 1.21 -8.56
N ALA A 54 -9.65 2.37 -8.95
CA ALA A 54 -10.75 3.00 -8.24
C ALA A 54 -12.08 2.47 -8.79
N GLY A 55 -12.55 1.35 -8.24
CA GLY A 55 -13.86 0.77 -8.46
C GLY A 55 -14.42 0.30 -7.15
#